data_AF-A0A2X0YK24-F1
#
_entry.id   AF-A0A2X0YK24-F1
#
_cell.length_a   1.000
_cell.length_b   1.000
_cell.length_c   1.000
_cell.angle_alpha   90.00
_cell.angle_beta   90.00
_cell.angle_gamma   90.00
#
_symmetry.space_group_name_H-M   'P 1'
#
loop_
_entity.id
_entity.type
_entity.pdbx_description
1 polymer ?
#
loop_
_entity_poly.entity_id
_entity_poly.type
_entity_poly.pdbx_seq_one_letter_code
_entity_poly.pdbx_strand_id
1 'polypeptide(L)' 'MRFSKQLFKQHAPLSVIKALNSHLDVLDGKEVIFPVAGSRYGEIPFYVVNDKNYFLDTVDKDWCEVKPNENKTGTSCISS' A
#
# COMPACT_ATOMS: atom_id res chain seq x y z
N MET A 1 0.11 -2.01 5.33
CA MET A 1 0.47 -2.67 4.05
C MET A 1 1.27 -1.67 3.23
N ARG A 2 1.84 -2.06 2.09
CA ARG A 2 2.50 -1.11 1.18
C ARG A 2 1.75 -1.01 -0.13
N PHE A 3 1.62 0.19 -0.67
CA PHE A 3 1.07 0.38 -2.00
C PHE A 3 2.02 -0.25 -3.03
N SER A 4 1.49 -1.06 -3.93
CA SER A 4 2.26 -1.67 -5.02
C SER A 4 1.75 -1.15 -6.35
N LYS A 5 2.61 -0.47 -7.10
CA LYS A 5 2.34 0.02 -8.45
C LYS A 5 1.88 -1.12 -9.38
N GLN A 6 2.43 -2.32 -9.20
CA GLN A 6 2.07 -3.49 -10.00
C GLN A 6 0.64 -3.95 -9.70
N LEU A 7 0.30 -4.16 -8.42
CA LEU A 7 -1.03 -4.60 -8.01
C LEU A 7 -2.10 -3.54 -8.33
N PHE A 8 -1.77 -2.26 -8.12
CA PHE A 8 -2.62 -1.14 -8.51
C PHE A 8 -2.97 -1.20 -10.01
N LYS A 9 -1.98 -1.37 -10.90
CA LYS A 9 -2.24 -1.44 -12.35
C LYS A 9 -3.08 -2.66 -12.77
N GLN A 10 -3.06 -3.74 -11.98
CA GLN A 10 -3.81 -4.96 -12.26
C GLN A 10 -5.27 -4.88 -11.77
N HIS A 11 -5.51 -4.23 -10.63
CA HIS A 11 -6.81 -4.28 -9.94
C HIS A 11 -7.58 -2.95 -9.98
N ALA A 12 -6.92 -1.82 -10.20
CA ALA A 12 -7.60 -0.52 -10.20
C ALA A 12 -8.40 -0.30 -11.51
N PRO A 13 -9.54 0.41 -11.44
CA PRO A 13 -10.25 0.83 -12.64
C PRO A 13 -9.37 1.71 -13.55
N LEU A 14 -9.54 1.60 -14.86
CA LEU A 14 -8.76 2.36 -15.86
C LEU A 14 -8.80 3.88 -15.63
N SER A 15 -9.92 4.42 -15.15
CA SER A 15 -10.06 5.84 -14.83
C SER A 15 -9.14 6.27 -13.68
N VAL A 16 -9.07 5.46 -12.62
CA VAL A 16 -8.20 5.70 -11.46
C VAL A 16 -6.73 5.56 -11.85
N ILE A 17 -6.40 4.56 -12.68
CA ILE A 17 -5.05 4.39 -13.20
C ILE A 17 -4.60 5.63 -13.97
N LYS A 18 -5.45 6.16 -14.85
CA LYS A 18 -5.13 7.37 -15.62
C LYS A 18 -4.94 8.59 -14.72
N ALA A 19 -5.76 8.75 -13.68
CA ALA A 19 -5.67 9.88 -12.76
C ALA A 19 -4.37 9.88 -11.94
N LEU A 20 -3.91 8.69 -11.52
CA LEU A 20 -2.73 8.55 -10.67
C LEU A 20 -1.45 8.17 -11.44
N ASN A 21 -1.49 8.03 -12.76
CA ASN A 21 -0.39 7.48 -13.56
C ASN A 21 0.94 8.23 -13.35
N SER A 22 0.91 9.56 -13.25
CA SER A 22 2.08 10.41 -13.01
C SER A 22 2.58 10.37 -11.56
N HIS A 23 1.79 9.81 -10.64
CA HIS A 23 2.11 9.74 -9.21
C HIS A 23 2.60 8.33 -8.81
N LEU A 24 2.46 7.32 -9.68
CA LEU A 24 2.68 5.92 -9.34
C LEU A 24 4.09 5.60 -8.85
N ASP A 25 5.12 6.23 -9.44
CA ASP A 25 6.51 5.99 -9.02
C ASP A 25 6.78 6.50 -7.60
N VAL A 26 6.08 7.55 -7.18
CA VAL A 26 6.20 8.10 -5.82
C VAL A 26 5.35 7.31 -4.82
N LEU A 27 4.20 6.80 -5.27
CA LEU A 27 3.28 6.01 -4.45
C LEU A 27 3.81 4.59 -4.20
N ASP A 28 4.62 4.05 -5.12
CA ASP A 28 5.16 2.69 -5.00
C ASP A 28 5.98 2.53 -3.70
N GLY A 29 5.64 1.51 -2.92
CA GLY A 29 6.27 1.22 -1.63
C GLY A 29 5.85 2.14 -0.46
N LYS A 30 4.95 3.11 -0.68
CA LYS A 30 4.41 3.95 0.41
C LYS A 30 3.58 3.13 1.37
N GLU A 31 3.65 3.51 2.64
CA GLU A 31 2.84 2.87 3.68
C GLU A 31 1.39 3.32 3.57
N VAL A 32 0.49 2.34 3.60
CA VAL A 32 -0.96 2.55 3.57
C VAL A 32 -1.51 2.25 4.95
N ILE A 33 -2.20 3.24 5.52
CA ILE A 33 -2.84 3.22 6.83
C ILE A 33 -4.29 2.79 6.65
N PHE A 34 -4.75 1.83 7.46
CA PHE A 34 -6.15 1.41 7.48
C PHE A 34 -6.74 1.82 8.84
N PRO A 35 -7.34 3.01 8.96
CA PRO A 35 -7.75 3.57 10.25
C PRO A 35 -8.90 2.78 10.90
N VAL A 36 -9.72 2.10 10.08
CA VAL A 36 -10.83 1.28 10.53
C VAL A 36 -10.49 -0.20 10.36
N ALA A 37 -10.49 -0.95 11.46
CA ALA A 37 -10.29 -2.38 11.45
C ALA A 37 -11.35 -3.08 10.57
N GLY A 38 -10.91 -3.92 9.64
CA GLY A 38 -11.80 -4.59 8.68
C GLY A 38 -12.17 -3.76 7.44
N SER A 39 -11.84 -2.46 7.37
CA SER A 39 -12.11 -1.65 6.17
C SER A 39 -11.39 -2.19 4.93
N ARG A 40 -12.04 -2.13 3.77
CA ARG A 40 -11.42 -2.43 2.47
C ARG A 40 -10.46 -1.33 2.02
N TYR A 41 -10.73 -0.10 2.45
CA TYR A 41 -10.01 1.09 1.99
C TYR A 41 -9.13 1.63 3.11
N GLY A 42 -7.93 2.04 2.72
CA GLY A 42 -6.96 2.75 3.54
C GLY A 42 -6.51 4.03 2.86
N GLU A 43 -5.57 4.71 3.49
CA GLU A 43 -5.09 6.02 3.08
C GLU A 43 -3.56 6.10 3.10
N ILE A 44 -3.02 6.96 2.23
CA ILE A 44 -1.64 7.44 2.27
C ILE A 44 -1.74 8.91 2.67
N PRO A 45 -1.47 9.25 3.94
CA PRO A 45 -1.74 10.59 4.47
C PRO A 45 -0.81 11.66 3.88
N PHE A 46 0.35 11.26 3.36
CA PHE A 46 1.33 12.21 2.85
C PHE A 46 2.24 11.61 1.78
N TYR A 47 2.33 12.28 0.64
CA TYR A 47 3.37 12.07 -0.38
C TYR A 47 3.62 13.35 -1.18
N VAL A 48 4.79 13.45 -1.83
CA VAL A 48 5.24 14.66 -2.52
C VAL A 48 5.49 14.35 -3.99
N VAL A 49 4.85 15.12 -4.89
CA VAL A 49 5.06 15.03 -6.35
C VAL A 49 5.30 16.45 -6.87
N ASN A 50 6.42 16.69 -7.56
CA ASN A 50 6.78 18.01 -8.10
C ASN A 50 6.66 19.14 -7.06
N ASP A 51 7.25 18.96 -5.88
CA ASP A 51 7.24 19.89 -4.74
C ASP A 51 5.85 20.24 -4.18
N LYS A 52 4.82 19.47 -4.55
CA LYS A 52 3.46 19.60 -4.03
C LYS A 52 3.13 18.44 -3.11
N ASN A 53 2.48 18.77 -2.00
CA ASN A 53 2.01 17.81 -1.02
C ASN A 53 0.63 17.27 -1.43
N TYR A 54 0.49 15.95 -1.34
CA TYR A 54 -0.74 15.23 -1.65
C TYR A 54 -1.06 14.22 -0.55
N PHE A 55 -2.34 13.85 -0.49
CA PHE A 55 -2.84 12.71 0.28
C PHE A 55 -3.71 11.84 -0.64
N LEU A 56 -3.87 10.57 -0.30
CA LEU A 56 -4.71 9.63 -1.04
C LEU A 56 -5.57 8.86 -0.03
N ASP A 57 -6.88 9.05 -0.07
CA ASP A 57 -7.84 8.58 0.95
C ASP A 57 -8.53 7.26 0.58
N THR A 58 -8.56 6.90 -0.71
CA THR A 58 -9.19 5.67 -1.22
C THR A 58 -8.17 4.71 -1.82
N VAL A 59 -7.38 4.05 -0.98
CA VAL A 59 -6.46 2.98 -1.38
C VAL A 59 -7.09 1.63 -1.10
N ASP A 60 -7.40 0.86 -2.15
CA ASP A 60 -7.92 -0.50 -1.98
C ASP A 60 -6.83 -1.45 -1.46
N LYS A 61 -7.21 -2.35 -0.54
CA LYS A 61 -6.34 -3.45 -0.05
C LYS A 61 -5.75 -4.27 -1.19
N ASP A 62 -6.49 -4.48 -2.27
CA ASP A 62 -6.03 -5.27 -3.42
C ASP A 62 -4.91 -4.57 -4.21
N TRP A 63 -4.68 -3.26 -3.97
CA TRP A 63 -3.57 -2.51 -4.55
C TRP A 63 -2.29 -2.60 -3.71
N CYS A 64 -2.36 -3.30 -2.58
CA CYS A 64 -1.31 -3.32 -1.58
C CYS A 64 -0.70 -4.71 -1.42
N GLU A 65 0.59 -4.73 -1.11
CA GLU A 65 1.30 -5.93 -0.67
C GLU A 65 1.36 -6.02 0.86
N VAL A 66 1.22 -7.25 1.37
CA VAL A 66 1.43 -7.55 2.78
C VAL A 66 2.94 -7.54 3.02
N LYS A 67 3.42 -6.80 4.02
CA LYS A 67 4.82 -6.91 4.44
C LYS A 67 5.05 -8.38 4.83
N PRO A 68 6.03 -9.10 4.28
CA PRO A 68 6.49 -10.32 4.93
C PRO A 68 6.97 -9.90 6.31
N ASN A 69 6.34 -10.44 7.36
CA ASN A 69 6.80 -10.22 8.71
C ASN A 69 8.24 -10.75 8.80
N GLU A 70 9.21 -9.86 8.94
CA GLU A 70 10.58 -10.19 9.32
C GLU A 70 10.66 -10.62 10.80
N ASN A 71 9.68 -11.41 11.28
CA ASN A 71 9.80 -12.15 12.52
C ASN A 71 10.59 -13.44 12.25
N LYS A 72 11.87 -13.30 11.97
CA LYS A 72 12.86 -14.35 12.27
C LYS A 72 13.29 -14.21 13.73
N THR A 73 12.48 -14.72 14.65
CA THR A 73 12.83 -15.13 16.04
C THR A 73 11.54 -15.64 16.67
N GLY A 74 11.38 -16.85 17.20
CA GLY A 74 12.27 -17.97 17.46
C GLY A 74 11.45 -19.06 18.18
N THR A 75 12.08 -20.22 18.37
CA THR A 75 11.69 -21.31 19.29
C THR A 75 10.50 -22.18 18.89
N SER A 76 10.83 -23.34 18.30
CA SER A 76 10.30 -24.59 18.87
C SER A 76 11.49 -25.51 19.15
N CYS A 77 12.03 -25.38 20.35
CA CYS A 77 12.60 -26.54 21.03
C CYS A 77 11.42 -27.49 21.28
N ILE A 78 11.37 -28.62 20.58
CA ILE A 78 10.72 -29.81 21.11
C ILE A 78 11.69 -30.96 20.96
N SER A 79 12.20 -31.34 22.13
CA SER A 79 12.93 -32.54 22.43
C SER A 79 12.10 -33.78 22.11
N SER A 80 12.74 -34.82 21.58
CA SER A 80 12.76 -36.20 22.11
C SER A 80 13.62 -37.08 21.21
#